data_AF-A0A974SJA0-F1
#
_entry.id   AF-A0A974SJA0-F1
#
_cell.length_a   1.000
_cell.length_b   1.000
_cell.length_c   1.000
_cell.angle_alpha   90.00
_cell.angle_beta   90.00
_cell.angle_gamma   90.00
#
_symmetry.space_group_name_H-M   'P 1'
#
loop_
_entity.id
_entity.type
_entity.pdbx_description
1 polymer ?
#
loop_
_entity_poly.entity_id
_entity_poly.type
_entity_poly.pdbx_seq_one_letter_code
_entity_poly.pdbx_strand_id
1 'polypeptide(L)'
;MTGNATRGEEAATCRFFVTYTGVKMPFRLVEAIPDAQLTHRNTFIRAYFDAAGLLTGFDKMVYGEVELAHRYEYHANGAIRRAEVTMVDEDTVVVAFDEAGQPLAAA
;
A
#
# COMPACT_ATOMS: atom_id res chain seq x y z
N MET A 1 6.66 36.39 6.27
CA MET A 1 7.17 35.15 5.65
C MET A 1 6.58 33.98 6.41
N THR A 2 5.47 33.42 5.94
CA THR A 2 4.90 32.18 6.49
C THR A 2 4.70 31.25 5.30
N GLY A 3 5.47 30.16 5.29
CA GLY A 3 5.54 29.23 4.19
C GLY A 3 4.19 28.59 3.92
N ASN A 4 3.67 28.84 2.73
CA ASN A 4 2.56 28.10 2.19
C ASN A 4 3.08 26.75 1.71
N ALA A 5 2.89 25.71 2.52
CA ALA A 5 3.06 24.32 2.11
C ALA A 5 1.73 23.59 2.27
N THR A 6 0.68 24.06 1.57
CA THR A 6 -0.40 23.15 1.18
C THR A 6 0.16 22.23 0.10
N ARG A 7 0.91 21.21 0.53
CA ARG A 7 1.10 20.02 -0.28
C ARG A 7 -0.27 19.40 -0.38
N GLY A 8 -0.89 19.47 -1.56
CA GLY A 8 -2.28 19.10 -1.80
C GLY A 8 -2.68 17.90 -0.96
N GLU A 9 -3.59 18.12 -0.01
CA GLU A 9 -4.37 17.08 0.63
C GLU A 9 -5.35 16.54 -0.42
N GLU A 10 -4.81 15.90 -1.47
CA GLU A 10 -5.56 14.89 -2.19
C GLU A 10 -5.76 13.79 -1.16
N ALA A 11 -6.94 13.81 -0.54
CA ALA A 11 -7.30 12.95 0.58
C ALA A 11 -7.08 11.50 0.18
N ALA A 12 -5.89 10.97 0.49
CA ALA A 12 -5.56 9.58 0.26
C ALA A 12 -6.64 8.77 0.98
N THR A 13 -7.46 8.07 0.20
CA THR A 13 -8.62 7.41 0.76
C THR A 13 -8.12 6.17 1.49
N CYS A 14 -8.30 6.16 2.82
CA CYS A 14 -7.96 5.00 3.65
C CYS A 14 -9.15 4.03 3.69
N ARG A 15 -8.92 2.75 3.41
CA ARG A 15 -9.92 1.68 3.50
C ARG A 15 -9.34 0.46 4.18
N PHE A 16 -10.21 -0.32 4.83
CA PHE A 16 -9.78 -1.52 5.56
C PHE A 16 -10.26 -2.79 4.88
N PHE A 17 -9.47 -3.86 4.98
CA PHE A 17 -9.76 -5.14 4.37
C PHE A 17 -9.37 -6.29 5.29
N VAL A 18 -9.97 -7.47 5.09
CA VAL A 18 -9.65 -8.66 5.89
C VAL A 18 -8.26 -9.16 5.60
N THR A 19 -7.91 -9.23 4.32
CA THR A 19 -6.66 -9.81 3.86
C THR A 19 -6.33 -9.32 2.45
N TYR A 20 -5.21 -9.78 1.89
CA TYR A 20 -4.83 -9.60 0.50
C TYR A 20 -4.57 -10.95 -0.16
N THR A 21 -4.61 -10.97 -1.49
CA THR A 21 -4.38 -12.16 -2.32
C THR A 21 -3.64 -11.81 -3.60
N GLY A 22 -3.10 -12.83 -4.25
CA GLY A 22 -2.33 -12.72 -5.49
C GLY A 22 -0.86 -13.09 -5.30
N VAL A 23 -0.22 -13.40 -6.41
CA VAL A 23 1.23 -13.71 -6.48
C VAL A 23 2.02 -12.62 -7.21
N LYS A 24 1.33 -11.62 -7.74
CA LYS A 24 1.90 -10.46 -8.45
C LYS A 24 1.49 -9.19 -7.72
N MET A 25 2.43 -8.24 -7.65
CA MET A 25 2.18 -6.92 -7.10
C MET A 25 1.59 -5.98 -8.16
N PRO A 26 0.75 -5.01 -7.78
CA PRO A 26 0.22 -4.79 -6.42
C PRO A 26 -0.76 -5.90 -6.00
N PHE A 27 -0.75 -6.27 -4.72
CA PHE A 27 -1.66 -7.31 -4.24
C PHE A 27 -3.12 -6.87 -4.28
N ARG A 28 -4.03 -7.82 -4.49
CA ARG A 28 -5.47 -7.57 -4.48
C ARG A 28 -5.99 -7.65 -3.05
N LEU A 29 -6.65 -6.61 -2.59
CA LEU A 29 -7.28 -6.57 -1.27
C LEU A 29 -8.65 -7.27 -1.31
N VAL A 30 -8.97 -8.02 -0.26
CA VAL A 30 -10.14 -8.89 -0.20
C VAL A 30 -11.00 -8.55 1.00
N GLU A 31 -12.30 -8.43 0.74
CA GLU A 31 -13.37 -8.20 1.72
C GLU A 31 -13.16 -6.90 2.51
N ALA A 32 -13.80 -5.83 2.03
CA ALA A 32 -13.72 -4.52 2.69
C ALA A 32 -14.40 -4.55 4.06
N ILE A 33 -13.76 -3.95 5.06
CA ILE A 33 -14.23 -3.87 6.44
C ILE A 33 -14.64 -2.42 6.74
N PRO A 34 -15.84 -2.18 7.27
CA PRO A 34 -16.21 -0.90 7.86
C PRO A 34 -15.38 -0.60 9.11
N ASP A 35 -15.03 0.67 9.35
CA ASP A 35 -14.26 1.10 10.53
C ASP A 35 -14.83 0.57 11.86
N ALA A 36 -16.16 0.57 12.02
CA ALA A 36 -16.85 0.05 13.20
C ALA A 36 -16.59 -1.43 13.50
N GLN A 37 -16.14 -2.23 12.53
CA GLN A 37 -15.83 -3.65 12.72
C GLN A 37 -14.35 -3.91 13.05
N LEU A 38 -13.50 -2.88 13.05
CA LEU A 38 -12.07 -3.04 13.36
C LEU A 38 -11.81 -3.37 14.83
N THR A 39 -12.63 -2.86 15.75
CA THR A 39 -12.44 -3.00 17.21
C THR A 39 -12.41 -4.46 17.69
N HIS A 40 -12.99 -5.38 16.92
CA HIS A 40 -13.05 -6.81 17.24
C HIS A 40 -11.99 -7.66 16.52
N ARG A 41 -11.07 -7.03 15.80
CA ARG A 41 -10.09 -7.74 14.97
C ARG A 41 -8.68 -7.48 15.44
N ASN A 42 -7.97 -8.59 15.68
CA ASN A 42 -6.55 -8.55 15.97
C ASN A 42 -5.75 -8.27 14.69
N THR A 43 -6.24 -8.68 13.52
CA THR A 43 -5.54 -8.52 12.25
C THR A 43 -6.45 -7.99 11.16
N PHE A 44 -5.97 -6.97 10.44
CA PHE A 44 -6.64 -6.40 9.27
C PHE A 44 -5.62 -5.69 8.37
N ILE A 45 -6.02 -5.40 7.14
CA ILE A 45 -5.23 -4.62 6.20
C ILE A 45 -5.75 -3.18 6.18
N ARG A 46 -4.86 -2.20 6.36
CA ARG A 46 -5.12 -0.77 6.20
C ARG A 46 -4.52 -0.32 4.87
N ALA A 47 -5.35 0.04 3.91
CA ALA A 47 -4.93 0.34 2.55
C ALA A 47 -5.15 1.80 2.18
N TYR A 48 -4.24 2.32 1.37
CA TYR A 48 -4.20 3.71 0.93
C TYR A 48 -4.40 3.78 -0.57
N PHE A 49 -5.27 4.69 -0.99
CA PHE A 49 -5.57 4.93 -2.40
C PHE A 49 -5.29 6.38 -2.75
N ASP A 50 -4.80 6.63 -3.96
CA ASP A 50 -4.68 8.00 -4.48
C ASP A 50 -6.04 8.59 -4.88
N ALA A 51 -6.04 9.82 -5.39
CA ALA A 51 -7.25 10.50 -5.86
C ALA A 51 -7.92 9.81 -7.05
N ALA A 52 -7.18 9.03 -7.84
CA ALA A 52 -7.71 8.22 -8.93
C ALA A 52 -8.28 6.88 -8.45
N GLY A 53 -8.15 6.56 -7.15
CA GLY A 53 -8.59 5.31 -6.56
C GLY A 53 -7.64 4.13 -6.79
N LEU A 54 -6.39 4.39 -7.16
CA LEU A 54 -5.35 3.39 -7.34
C LEU A 54 -4.65 3.09 -6.01
N LEU A 55 -4.35 1.81 -5.75
CA LEU A 55 -3.75 1.35 -4.49
C LEU A 55 -2.29 1.80 -4.37
N THR A 56 -2.00 2.82 -3.57
CA THR A 56 -0.62 3.30 -3.37
C THR A 56 0.14 2.51 -2.30
N GLY A 57 -0.55 1.65 -1.54
CA GLY A 57 0.08 0.78 -0.57
C GLY A 57 -0.90 0.27 0.48
N PHE A 58 -0.42 -0.60 1.36
CA PHE A 58 -1.18 -1.04 2.53
C PHE A 58 -0.26 -1.45 3.68
N ASP A 59 -0.83 -1.48 4.88
CA ASP A 59 -0.20 -1.99 6.09
C ASP A 59 -1.01 -3.19 6.57
N LYS A 60 -0.34 -4.29 6.90
CA LYS A 60 -0.92 -5.39 7.66
C LYS A 60 -0.80 -5.04 9.14
N MET A 61 -1.93 -4.70 9.73
CA MET A 61 -2.06 -4.40 11.15
C MET A 61 -2.26 -5.70 11.93
N VAL A 62 -1.46 -5.94 12.97
CA VAL A 62 -1.62 -7.07 13.89
C VAL A 62 -1.46 -6.56 15.32
N TYR A 63 -2.48 -6.78 16.16
CA TYR A 63 -2.59 -6.25 17.52
C TYR A 63 -2.31 -4.74 17.65
N GLY A 64 -2.64 -3.97 16.60
CA GLY A 64 -2.43 -2.51 16.55
C GLY A 64 -1.07 -2.07 16.01
N GLU A 65 -0.15 -3.01 15.75
CA GLU A 65 1.17 -2.74 15.17
C GLU A 65 1.22 -3.08 13.69
N VAL A 66 2.15 -2.46 12.95
CA VAL A 66 2.38 -2.78 11.54
C VAL A 66 3.37 -3.94 11.47
N GLU A 67 2.92 -5.11 11.03
CA GLU A 67 3.83 -6.24 10.80
C GLU A 67 4.45 -6.24 9.41
N LEU A 68 3.75 -5.68 8.44
CA LEU A 68 4.17 -5.65 7.04
C LEU A 68 3.58 -4.43 6.35
N ALA A 69 4.40 -3.70 5.61
CA ALA A 69 4.00 -2.53 4.86
C ALA A 69 4.41 -2.67 3.39
N HIS A 70 3.47 -2.40 2.49
CA HIS A 70 3.72 -2.21 1.08
C HIS A 70 3.53 -0.76 0.70
N ARG A 71 4.45 -0.25 -0.13
CA ARG A 71 4.29 1.02 -0.83
C ARG A 71 4.51 0.78 -2.32
N TYR A 72 3.60 1.30 -3.12
CA TYR A 72 3.59 1.13 -4.56
C TYR A 72 3.69 2.48 -5.23
N GLU A 73 4.50 2.51 -6.27
CA GLU A 73 4.56 3.63 -7.19
C GLU A 73 4.26 3.12 -8.60
N TYR A 74 3.73 3.99 -9.44
CA TYR A 74 3.24 3.63 -10.76
C TYR A 74 3.93 4.46 -11.85
N HIS A 75 4.08 3.85 -13.01
CA HIS A 75 4.45 4.50 -14.26
C HIS A 75 3.30 5.37 -14.76
N ALA A 76 3.58 6.29 -15.69
CA ALA A 76 2.55 7.16 -16.26
C ALA A 76 1.44 6.40 -17.00
N ASN A 77 1.72 5.15 -17.42
CA ASN A 77 0.74 4.25 -18.04
C ASN A 77 -0.14 3.49 -17.04
N GLY A 78 0.07 3.66 -15.73
CA GLY A 78 -0.65 2.97 -14.65
C GLY A 78 -0.10 1.59 -14.27
N ALA A 79 0.96 1.09 -14.95
CA ALA A 79 1.67 -0.11 -14.52
C ALA A 79 2.50 0.18 -13.27
N ILE A 80 2.71 -0.83 -12.42
CA ILE A 80 3.58 -0.68 -11.25
C ILE A 80 5.01 -0.41 -11.70
N ARG A 81 5.66 0.59 -11.08
CA ARG A 81 7.09 0.92 -11.32
C ARG A 81 7.99 0.38 -10.22
N ARG A 82 7.48 0.39 -8.99
CA ARG A 82 8.24 0.06 -7.78
C ARG A 82 7.30 -0.45 -6.70
N ALA A 83 7.74 -1.50 -6.02
CA ALA A 83 7.16 -1.95 -4.78
C ALA A 83 8.23 -1.91 -3.69
N GLU A 84 7.92 -1.27 -2.58
CA GLU A 84 8.71 -1.32 -1.36
C GLU A 84 7.97 -2.18 -0.36
N VAL A 85 8.65 -3.17 0.20
CA VAL A 85 8.12 -4.12 1.16
C VAL A 85 8.96 -4.04 2.42
N THR A 86 8.34 -3.61 3.50
CA THR A 86 8.97 -3.56 4.82
C THR A 86 8.29 -4.57 5.72
N MET A 87 9.06 -5.47 6.32
CA MET A 87 8.57 -6.40 7.32
C MET A 87 9.12 -5.98 8.68
N VAL A 88 8.42 -6.30 9.76
CA VAL A 88 8.90 -5.98 11.12
C VAL A 88 10.27 -6.63 11.34
N ASP A 89 11.20 -5.84 11.88
CA ASP A 89 12.60 -6.27 12.18
C ASP A 89 13.46 -6.62 10.94
N GLU A 90 12.97 -6.36 9.72
CA GLU A 90 13.70 -6.62 8.49
C GLU A 90 13.95 -5.34 7.68
N ASP A 91 15.02 -5.35 6.88
CA ASP A 91 15.28 -4.28 5.93
C ASP A 91 14.20 -4.19 4.85
N THR A 92 13.97 -2.97 4.36
CA THR A 92 13.01 -2.75 3.28
C THR A 92 13.54 -3.33 1.97
N VAL A 93 12.78 -4.25 1.41
CA VAL A 93 13.05 -4.83 0.09
C VAL A 93 12.39 -3.96 -0.97
N VAL A 94 13.18 -3.54 -1.96
CA VAL A 94 12.69 -2.76 -3.10
C VAL A 94 12.72 -3.61 -4.35
N VAL A 95 11.57 -3.71 -5.02
CA VAL A 95 11.42 -4.38 -6.31
C VAL A 95 11.06 -3.33 -7.34
N ALA A 96 11.90 -3.17 -8.37
CA ALA A 96 11.62 -2.31 -9.51
C ALA A 96 10.94 -3.11 -10.63
N PHE A 97 10.11 -2.44 -11.42
CA PHE A 97 9.34 -3.04 -12.51
C PHE A 97 9.46 -2.19 -13.78
N ASP A 98 9.48 -2.85 -14.93
CA ASP A 98 9.43 -2.18 -16.22
C ASP A 98 8.01 -1.63 -16.54
N GLU A 99 7.87 -0.93 -17.67
CA GLU A 99 6.57 -0.38 -18.10
C GLU A 99 5.52 -1.46 -18.45
N ALA A 100 5.93 -2.72 -18.58
CA ALA A 100 5.05 -3.87 -18.76
C ALA A 100 4.66 -4.53 -17.41
N GLY A 101 5.15 -4.02 -16.27
CA GLY A 101 4.92 -4.56 -14.94
C GLY A 101 5.69 -5.86 -14.66
N GLN A 102 6.77 -6.14 -15.39
CA GLN A 102 7.67 -7.24 -15.10
C GLN A 102 8.75 -6.81 -14.11
N PRO A 103 9.08 -7.63 -13.10
CA PRO A 103 10.12 -7.30 -12.14
C PRO A 103 11.47 -7.23 -12.85
N LEU A 104 12.16 -6.11 -12.68
CA LEU A 104 13.54 -5.96 -13.06
C LEU A 104 14.39 -6.72 -12.04
N ALA A 105 15.33 -7.54 -12.52
CA ALA A 105 16.29 -8.17 -11.63
C ALA A 105 17.04 -7.08 -10.86
N ALA A 106 17.21 -7.27 -9.54
CA ALA A 106 18.12 -6.44 -8.77
C ALA A 106 19.52 -6.58 -9.40
N ALA A 107 20.05 -5.46 -9.89
CA ALA A 107 21.37 -5.39 -10.51
C ALA A 107 22.48 -5.68 -9.49
#